data_AF-A0A9X2FHF4-F1
#
_entry.id   AF-A0A9X2FHF4-F1
#
_cell.length_a   1.000
_cell.length_b   1.000
_cell.length_c   1.000
_cell.angle_alpha   90.00
_cell.angle_beta   90.00
_cell.angle_gamma   90.00
#
_symmetry.space_group_name_H-M   'P 1'
#
loop_
_entity.id
_entity.type
_entity.pdbx_description
1 polymer ?
#
loop_
_entity_poly.entity_id
_entity_poly.type
_entity_poly.pdbx_seq_one_letter_code
_entity_poly.pdbx_strand_id
1 'polypeptide(L)'
;MNWFAGRRPNQANCHPSMQADKAADRLDKQNRHTEGESALSSWTGNNSMANAFRALKHRNFQLFFAGQFISLTGTWMQSVAQSWLVYRLTGSVVLLGLIGFASQIPVFLLAALGGVVADRHDRRRILIATQTASMMVAFLLAGLTISGLVQVWHLFAVAVCFGVINAFDIPARQAFVPDMVGRDDLINAIALNSSMFNGARIVGPAIAGVLVALVGEGWCFFVNAVSFIAVIAGLLLMQLTPIVRHHTGSALENLVEGFHFTTHTAPIRALLLLLGVMSLMGMPYVVLMPIFAEKILGGNSATLGYLMGASGVGALIAALVLAAREKVFGLGTWVAAAAAGFGISLILFALSNQFWLSMLLLVPVGFTMMIQMAASNTLVQASVPDVLRGRVMSVYSMMFMGMAPVGSLLSGAVAGVVGAPTTVALGGVACILAGGYFAVRLPQLRDEGRRLIVALQMTGGDPAVEAAYQQPVLTGEEPVMESAND
;
A
#
# COMPACT_ATOMS: atom_id res chain seq x y z
N MET A 1 34.46 -55.86 76.68
CA MET A 1 35.82 -55.37 76.34
C MET A 1 35.87 -55.26 74.82
N ASN A 2 35.60 -54.09 74.20
CA ASN A 2 36.56 -53.01 73.82
C ASN A 2 37.79 -53.58 73.08
N TRP A 3 38.30 -53.12 71.92
CA TRP A 3 38.23 -51.83 71.19
C TRP A 3 38.98 -51.93 69.81
N PHE A 4 38.96 -50.84 69.00
CA PHE A 4 39.65 -50.53 67.71
C PHE A 4 39.02 -51.09 66.41
N ALA A 5 38.59 -50.37 65.35
CA ALA A 5 38.84 -49.06 64.69
C ALA A 5 39.69 -49.14 63.39
N GLY A 6 39.14 -48.59 62.29
CA GLY A 6 39.84 -48.18 61.04
C GLY A 6 39.82 -49.21 59.90
N ARG A 7 39.68 -48.90 58.60
CA ARG A 7 39.63 -47.65 57.81
C ARG A 7 38.90 -47.93 56.49
N ARG A 8 38.20 -46.91 55.95
CA ARG A 8 37.76 -46.83 54.55
C ARG A 8 38.96 -46.59 53.62
N PRO A 9 38.98 -47.05 52.36
CA PRO A 9 39.82 -46.47 51.32
C PRO A 9 39.12 -45.27 50.67
N ASN A 10 39.92 -44.22 50.51
CA ASN A 10 39.68 -42.90 49.94
C ASN A 10 38.83 -42.83 48.66
N GLN A 11 37.79 -41.99 48.74
CA GLN A 11 37.45 -41.07 47.64
C GLN A 11 38.50 -39.95 47.60
N ALA A 12 39.53 -40.09 46.77
CA ALA A 12 40.40 -38.97 46.43
C ALA A 12 41.14 -39.30 45.13
N ASN A 13 40.56 -38.86 44.01
CA ASN A 13 41.24 -38.39 42.79
C ASN A 13 40.25 -38.41 41.61
N CYS A 14 39.31 -37.46 41.62
CA CYS A 14 38.69 -37.00 40.38
C CYS A 14 39.33 -35.66 40.02
N HIS A 15 40.01 -35.61 38.88
CA HIS A 15 40.59 -34.39 38.34
C HIS A 15 39.52 -33.28 38.20
N PRO A 16 39.85 -32.02 38.56
CA PRO A 16 38.90 -30.90 38.53
C PRO A 16 38.33 -30.58 37.13
N SER A 17 38.98 -31.03 36.05
CA SER A 17 38.49 -30.89 34.67
C SER A 17 37.27 -31.75 34.36
N MET A 18 37.17 -32.94 34.94
CA MET A 18 36.12 -33.92 34.59
C MET A 18 34.78 -33.64 35.31
N GLN A 19 34.82 -32.91 36.43
CA GLN A 19 33.62 -32.41 37.12
C GLN A 19 33.08 -31.13 36.47
N ALA A 20 33.97 -30.29 35.91
CA ALA A 20 33.58 -29.10 35.14
C ALA A 20 32.87 -29.47 33.83
N ASP A 21 33.37 -30.47 33.09
CA ASP A 21 32.72 -30.95 31.85
C ASP A 21 31.33 -31.54 32.10
N LYS A 22 31.17 -32.31 33.18
CA LYS A 22 29.86 -32.87 33.55
C LYS A 22 28.88 -31.82 34.06
N ALA A 23 29.36 -30.69 34.59
CA ALA A 23 28.52 -29.56 34.96
C ALA A 23 28.13 -28.73 33.73
N ALA A 24 29.05 -28.52 32.79
CA ALA A 24 28.80 -27.83 31.52
C ALA A 24 27.79 -28.60 30.64
N ASP A 25 27.93 -29.93 30.51
CA ASP A 25 27.00 -30.77 29.72
C ASP A 25 25.60 -30.85 30.35
N ARG A 26 25.49 -30.71 31.68
CA ARG A 26 24.19 -30.59 32.38
C ARG A 26 23.54 -29.23 32.15
N LEU A 27 24.32 -28.14 32.21
CA LEU A 27 23.83 -26.79 31.93
C LEU A 27 23.38 -26.65 30.47
N ASP A 28 24.10 -27.26 29.54
CA ASP A 28 23.78 -27.23 28.11
C ASP A 28 22.55 -28.10 27.77
N LYS A 29 22.38 -29.27 28.40
CA LYS A 29 21.13 -30.05 28.29
C LYS A 29 19.94 -29.34 28.94
N GLN A 30 20.15 -28.65 30.05
CA GLN A 30 19.09 -27.90 30.73
C GLN A 30 18.68 -26.65 29.95
N ASN A 31 19.64 -25.95 29.32
CA ASN A 31 19.38 -24.86 28.38
C ASN A 31 18.68 -25.32 27.11
N ARG A 32 19.03 -26.49 26.55
CA ARG A 32 18.33 -27.04 25.37
C ARG A 32 16.89 -27.46 25.66
N HIS A 33 16.61 -27.92 26.89
CA HIS A 33 15.24 -28.20 27.32
C HIS A 33 14.42 -26.93 27.55
N THR A 34 14.99 -25.89 28.19
CA THR A 34 14.29 -24.61 28.36
C THR A 34 14.15 -23.82 27.05
N GLU A 35 15.11 -23.91 26.13
CA GLU A 35 14.98 -23.33 24.77
C GLU A 35 13.91 -24.06 23.96
N GLY A 36 13.86 -25.39 24.03
CA GLY A 36 12.83 -26.22 23.39
C GLY A 36 11.42 -25.97 23.95
N GLU A 37 11.27 -25.82 25.27
CA GLU A 37 9.99 -25.46 25.91
C GLU A 37 9.61 -23.99 25.68
N SER A 38 10.57 -23.07 25.56
CA SER A 38 10.31 -21.66 25.17
C SER A 38 9.91 -21.55 23.70
N ALA A 39 10.50 -22.36 22.81
CA ALA A 39 10.15 -22.41 21.39
C ALA A 39 8.76 -23.02 21.18
N LEU A 40 8.40 -24.06 21.95
CA LEU A 40 7.07 -24.68 21.90
C LEU A 40 5.98 -23.82 22.55
N SER A 41 6.28 -23.10 23.64
CA SER A 41 5.32 -22.16 24.26
C SER A 41 5.14 -20.86 23.48
N SER A 42 6.11 -20.46 22.65
CA SER A 42 5.94 -19.34 21.71
C SER A 42 4.95 -19.63 20.57
N TRP A 43 4.65 -20.92 20.33
CA TRP A 43 3.74 -21.39 19.28
C TRP A 43 2.32 -21.69 19.79
N THR A 44 2.13 -21.86 21.10
CA THR A 44 0.82 -22.14 21.72
C THR A 44 0.36 -20.95 22.57
N GLY A 45 0.01 -19.86 21.90
CA GLY A 45 -0.50 -18.64 22.54
C GLY A 45 -1.48 -17.91 21.65
N ASN A 46 -2.71 -18.43 21.59
CA ASN A 46 -3.81 -17.86 20.83
C ASN A 46 -4.15 -16.44 21.35
N ASN A 47 -3.62 -15.42 20.67
CA ASN A 47 -4.07 -14.04 20.82
C ASN A 47 -3.81 -13.23 19.54
N SER A 48 -4.18 -13.81 18.39
CA SER A 48 -4.07 -13.19 17.06
C SER A 48 -4.63 -11.75 17.02
N MET A 49 -5.75 -11.49 17.70
CA MET A 49 -6.30 -10.14 17.83
C MET A 49 -5.45 -9.19 18.69
N ALA A 50 -4.89 -9.65 19.81
CA ALA A 50 -4.05 -8.81 20.66
C ALA A 50 -2.73 -8.41 19.98
N ASN A 51 -2.21 -9.28 19.10
CA ASN A 51 -1.07 -8.98 18.23
C ASN A 51 -1.46 -8.09 17.04
N ALA A 52 -2.68 -8.23 16.50
CA ALA A 52 -3.18 -7.40 15.40
C ALA A 52 -3.33 -5.91 15.77
N PHE A 53 -3.56 -5.59 17.05
CA PHE A 53 -3.69 -4.23 17.56
C PHE A 53 -2.47 -3.76 18.39
N ARG A 54 -1.32 -4.43 18.27
CA ARG A 54 -0.15 -4.14 19.11
C ARG A 54 0.38 -2.71 18.95
N ALA A 55 0.39 -2.18 17.72
CA ALA A 55 0.78 -0.80 17.46
C ALA A 55 -0.17 0.22 18.11
N LEU A 56 -1.45 -0.13 18.33
CA LEU A 56 -2.37 0.69 19.11
C LEU A 56 -2.04 0.70 20.60
N LYS A 57 -1.00 0.03 21.12
CA LYS A 57 -0.54 0.25 22.49
C LYS A 57 0.24 1.55 22.64
N HIS A 58 0.81 2.07 21.55
CA HIS A 58 1.54 3.33 21.54
C HIS A 58 0.58 4.51 21.50
N ARG A 59 0.55 5.33 22.57
CA ARG A 59 -0.31 6.51 22.67
C ARG A 59 -0.18 7.45 21.47
N ASN A 60 1.05 7.69 20.99
CA ASN A 60 1.30 8.55 19.84
C ASN A 60 0.64 7.97 18.57
N PHE A 61 0.78 6.66 18.35
CA PHE A 61 0.16 6.01 17.21
C PHE A 61 -1.37 5.96 17.32
N GLN A 62 -1.95 5.73 18.50
CA GLN A 62 -3.41 5.78 18.70
C GLN A 62 -3.99 7.16 18.32
N LEU A 63 -3.37 8.24 18.81
CA LEU A 63 -3.79 9.61 18.51
C LEU A 63 -3.70 9.90 17.01
N PHE A 64 -2.61 9.48 16.37
CA PHE A 64 -2.44 9.60 14.93
C PHE A 64 -3.50 8.82 14.16
N PHE A 65 -3.69 7.55 14.52
CA PHE A 65 -4.56 6.61 13.83
C PHE A 65 -6.02 7.07 13.86
N ALA A 66 -6.53 7.46 15.04
CA ALA A 66 -7.90 7.96 15.17
C ALA A 66 -8.12 9.24 14.37
N GLY A 67 -7.20 10.21 14.47
CA GLY A 67 -7.27 11.46 13.72
C GLY A 67 -7.16 11.26 12.21
N GLN A 68 -6.26 10.38 11.77
CA GLN A 68 -6.08 10.05 10.35
C GLN A 68 -7.26 9.30 9.76
N PHE A 69 -7.88 8.38 10.50
CA PHE A 69 -9.05 7.67 9.98
C PHE A 69 -10.21 8.63 9.67
N ILE A 70 -10.44 9.58 10.58
CA ILE A 70 -11.43 10.65 10.41
C ILE A 70 -11.08 11.52 9.20
N SER A 71 -9.82 11.97 9.10
CA SER A 71 -9.35 12.82 8.00
C SER A 71 -9.36 12.13 6.63
N LEU A 72 -8.96 10.85 6.56
CA LEU A 72 -9.00 10.06 5.33
C LEU A 72 -10.45 9.83 4.88
N THR A 73 -11.36 9.56 5.82
CA THR A 73 -12.79 9.43 5.50
C THR A 73 -13.33 10.72 4.91
N GLY A 74 -12.98 11.87 5.53
CA GLY A 74 -13.31 13.19 5.00
C GLY A 74 -12.74 13.43 3.61
N THR A 75 -11.49 13.04 3.36
CA THR A 75 -10.80 13.25 2.09
C THR A 75 -11.43 12.43 0.96
N TRP A 76 -11.75 11.16 1.22
CA TRP A 76 -12.47 10.31 0.27
C TRP A 76 -13.87 10.84 -0.01
N MET A 77 -14.57 11.31 1.03
CA MET A 77 -15.87 11.93 0.89
C MET A 77 -15.81 13.19 0.01
N GLN A 78 -14.84 14.08 0.26
CA GLN A 78 -14.59 15.26 -0.56
C GLN A 78 -14.27 14.88 -2.01
N SER A 79 -13.44 13.86 -2.24
CA SER A 79 -13.09 13.43 -3.61
C SER A 79 -14.33 13.06 -4.42
N VAL A 80 -15.29 12.36 -3.81
CA VAL A 80 -16.55 11.98 -4.45
C VAL A 80 -17.44 13.20 -4.69
N ALA A 81 -17.61 14.06 -3.68
CA ALA A 81 -18.40 15.29 -3.80
C ALA A 81 -17.80 16.27 -4.84
N GLN A 82 -16.48 16.38 -4.91
CA GLN A 82 -15.77 17.22 -5.88
C GLN A 82 -15.95 16.66 -7.29
N SER A 83 -15.81 15.35 -7.49
CA SER A 83 -16.06 14.71 -8.79
C SER A 83 -17.50 14.93 -9.24
N TRP A 84 -18.47 14.81 -8.35
CA TRP A 84 -19.86 15.11 -8.64
C TRP A 84 -20.09 16.59 -8.97
N LEU A 85 -19.52 17.52 -8.19
CA LEU A 85 -19.64 18.96 -8.42
C LEU A 85 -19.10 19.39 -9.79
N VAL A 86 -17.92 18.89 -10.16
CA VAL A 86 -17.33 19.13 -11.49
C VAL A 86 -18.29 18.67 -12.58
N TYR A 87 -18.80 17.45 -12.44
CA TYR A 87 -19.70 16.87 -13.43
C TYR A 87 -21.00 17.67 -13.54
N ARG A 88 -21.62 18.02 -12.41
CA ARG A 88 -22.85 18.82 -12.37
C ARG A 88 -22.66 20.21 -13.01
N LEU A 89 -21.54 20.87 -12.76
CA LEU A 89 -21.27 22.21 -13.30
C LEU A 89 -20.93 22.22 -14.79
N THR A 90 -20.38 21.12 -15.32
CA THR A 90 -19.78 21.12 -16.67
C THR A 90 -20.42 20.14 -17.64
N GLY A 91 -21.05 19.08 -17.15
CA GLY A 91 -21.47 17.91 -17.94
C GLY A 91 -20.32 17.19 -18.66
N SER A 92 -19.06 17.56 -18.40
CA SER A 92 -17.91 17.19 -19.21
C SER A 92 -17.03 16.14 -18.55
N VAL A 93 -16.91 15.01 -19.23
CA VAL A 93 -16.06 13.88 -18.84
C VAL A 93 -14.58 14.23 -18.96
N VAL A 94 -14.22 15.06 -19.94
CA VAL A 94 -12.86 15.51 -20.17
C VAL A 94 -12.37 16.33 -18.98
N LEU A 95 -13.22 17.23 -18.45
CA LEU A 95 -12.85 18.06 -17.30
C LEU A 95 -12.70 17.26 -16.00
N LEU A 96 -13.44 16.17 -15.82
CA LEU A 96 -13.22 15.23 -14.71
C LEU A 96 -11.82 14.60 -14.78
N GLY A 97 -11.45 14.10 -15.96
CA GLY A 97 -10.11 13.56 -16.21
C GLY A 97 -9.01 14.60 -15.98
N LEU A 98 -9.23 15.84 -16.45
CA LEU A 98 -8.28 16.94 -16.31
C LEU A 98 -8.08 17.36 -14.85
N ILE A 99 -9.14 17.40 -14.04
CA ILE A 99 -9.06 17.72 -12.61
C ILE A 99 -8.36 16.60 -11.83
N GLY A 100 -8.66 15.33 -12.15
CA GLY A 100 -7.95 14.19 -11.57
C GLY A 100 -6.46 14.17 -11.93
N PHE A 101 -6.10 14.63 -13.14
CA PHE A 101 -4.71 14.83 -13.54
C PHE A 101 -4.06 15.99 -12.77
N ALA A 102 -4.74 17.14 -12.70
CA ALA A 102 -4.25 18.34 -12.03
C ALA A 102 -3.99 18.14 -10.53
N SER A 103 -4.74 17.25 -9.86
CA SER A 103 -4.52 16.94 -8.44
C SER A 103 -3.33 16.02 -8.18
N GLN A 104 -2.86 15.27 -9.18
CA GLN A 104 -1.82 14.26 -8.99
C GLN A 104 -0.49 14.62 -9.66
N ILE A 105 -0.51 15.41 -10.74
CA ILE A 105 0.73 15.84 -11.41
C ILE A 105 1.72 16.57 -10.47
N PRO A 106 1.29 17.43 -9.51
CA PRO A 106 2.24 18.08 -8.63
C PRO A 106 2.86 17.08 -7.63
N VAL A 107 2.10 16.07 -7.19
CA VAL A 107 2.62 14.98 -6.36
C VAL A 107 3.74 14.27 -7.08
N PHE A 108 3.52 13.90 -8.36
CA PHE A 108 4.53 13.23 -9.16
C PHE A 108 5.81 14.07 -9.34
N LEU A 109 5.68 15.37 -9.64
CA LEU A 109 6.82 16.25 -9.89
C LEU A 109 7.57 16.67 -8.62
N LEU A 110 6.86 16.84 -7.50
CA LEU A 110 7.40 17.43 -6.27
C LEU A 110 7.66 16.41 -5.16
N ALA A 111 7.27 15.13 -5.29
CA ALA A 111 7.47 14.11 -4.25
C ALA A 111 8.94 13.96 -3.82
N ALA A 112 9.89 14.07 -4.76
CA ALA A 112 11.31 14.02 -4.43
C ALA A 112 11.74 15.18 -3.51
N LEU A 113 11.24 16.39 -3.80
CA LEU A 113 11.47 17.55 -2.95
C LEU A 113 10.80 17.38 -1.58
N GLY A 114 9.57 16.85 -1.56
CA GLY A 114 8.85 16.53 -0.33
C GLY A 114 9.61 15.54 0.56
N GLY A 115 10.23 14.52 -0.02
CA GLY A 115 11.11 13.59 0.68
C GLY A 115 12.32 14.28 1.32
N VAL A 116 13.04 15.12 0.56
CA VAL A 116 14.19 15.87 1.08
C VAL A 116 13.78 16.78 2.24
N VAL A 117 12.61 17.43 2.15
CA VAL A 117 12.09 18.27 3.24
C VAL A 117 11.74 17.41 4.46
N ALA A 118 11.11 16.25 4.26
CA ALA A 118 10.75 15.28 5.32
C ALA A 118 11.96 14.67 6.05
N ASP A 119 13.12 14.64 5.41
CA ASP A 119 14.35 14.15 6.04
C ASP A 119 15.09 15.26 6.81
N ARG A 120 15.02 16.51 6.33
CA ARG A 120 15.78 17.63 6.92
C ARG A 120 15.06 18.34 8.05
N HIS A 121 13.72 18.26 8.10
CA HIS A 121 12.92 18.99 9.07
C HIS A 121 12.13 18.04 9.97
N ASP A 122 11.62 18.59 11.08
CA ASP A 122 10.71 17.87 11.96
C ASP A 122 9.43 17.47 11.20
N ARG A 123 9.26 16.16 10.99
CA ARG A 123 8.12 15.55 10.28
C ARG A 123 6.79 15.92 10.90
N ARG A 124 6.72 16.08 12.23
CA ARG A 124 5.50 16.51 12.92
C ARG A 124 5.11 17.91 12.48
N ARG A 125 6.08 18.82 12.35
CA ARG A 125 5.81 20.21 11.91
C ARG A 125 5.38 20.25 10.46
N ILE A 126 6.00 19.46 9.59
CA ILE A 126 5.57 19.32 8.19
C ILE A 126 4.13 18.84 8.14
N LEU A 127 3.80 17.76 8.86
CA LEU A 127 2.45 17.22 8.90
C LEU A 127 1.43 18.22 9.44
N ILE A 128 1.74 18.97 10.51
CA ILE A 128 0.83 20.01 11.00
C ILE A 128 0.61 21.09 9.93
N ALA A 129 1.68 21.53 9.24
CA ALA A 129 1.59 22.54 8.20
C ALA A 129 0.78 22.06 6.98
N THR A 130 1.02 20.84 6.49
CA THR A 130 0.30 20.26 5.35
C THR A 130 -1.17 19.99 5.66
N GLN A 131 -1.48 19.47 6.85
CA GLN A 131 -2.86 19.23 7.27
C GLN A 131 -3.61 20.56 7.48
N THR A 132 -2.95 21.58 8.02
CA THR A 132 -3.53 22.93 8.15
C THR A 132 -3.76 23.57 6.78
N ALA A 133 -2.82 23.44 5.85
CA ALA A 133 -3.00 23.91 4.47
C ALA A 133 -4.16 23.21 3.78
N SER A 134 -4.27 21.88 3.91
CA SER A 134 -5.39 21.09 3.37
C SER A 134 -6.72 21.54 3.96
N MET A 135 -6.77 21.79 5.27
CA MET A 135 -7.94 22.31 5.97
C MET A 135 -8.37 23.68 5.44
N MET A 136 -7.44 24.61 5.25
CA MET A 136 -7.74 25.95 4.71
C MET A 136 -8.27 25.88 3.28
N VAL A 137 -7.64 25.05 2.43
CA VAL A 137 -8.08 24.84 1.04
C VAL A 137 -9.49 24.20 1.01
N ALA A 138 -9.77 23.23 1.88
CA ALA A 138 -11.09 22.62 2.00
C ALA A 138 -12.14 23.62 2.50
N PHE A 139 -11.83 24.47 3.49
CA PHE A 139 -12.74 25.53 3.95
C PHE A 139 -13.01 26.57 2.86
N LEU A 140 -11.98 26.98 2.09
CA LEU A 140 -12.15 27.89 0.96
C LEU A 140 -13.10 27.28 -0.07
N LEU A 141 -12.89 26.02 -0.45
CA LEU A 141 -13.77 25.32 -1.39
C LEU A 141 -15.19 25.18 -0.85
N ALA A 142 -15.35 24.87 0.44
CA ALA A 142 -16.65 24.81 1.11
C ALA A 142 -17.36 26.17 1.05
N GLY A 143 -16.68 27.25 1.42
CA GLY A 143 -17.23 28.61 1.40
C GLY A 143 -17.67 29.05 0.00
N LEU A 144 -16.83 28.81 -1.02
CA LEU A 144 -17.17 29.09 -2.42
C LEU A 144 -18.37 28.28 -2.90
N THR A 145 -18.47 27.01 -2.49
CA THR A 145 -19.56 26.12 -2.93
C THR A 145 -20.87 26.44 -2.23
N ILE A 146 -20.86 26.70 -0.92
CA ILE A 146 -22.05 27.06 -0.13
C ILE A 146 -22.59 28.42 -0.54
N SER A 147 -21.70 29.39 -0.84
CA SER A 147 -22.11 30.72 -1.33
C SER A 147 -22.60 30.74 -2.78
N GLY A 148 -22.49 29.62 -3.51
CA GLY A 148 -22.86 29.54 -4.93
C GLY A 148 -21.88 30.26 -5.87
N LEU A 149 -20.73 30.72 -5.37
CA LEU A 149 -19.70 31.43 -6.16
C LEU A 149 -18.68 30.47 -6.81
N VAL A 150 -18.81 29.17 -6.57
CA VAL A 150 -17.88 28.16 -7.11
C VAL A 150 -17.93 28.16 -8.64
N GLN A 151 -16.74 28.09 -9.23
CA GLN A 151 -16.53 28.04 -10.68
C GLN A 151 -15.51 26.95 -10.98
N VAL A 152 -15.50 26.48 -12.22
CA VAL A 152 -14.65 25.35 -12.64
C VAL A 152 -13.16 25.62 -12.37
N TRP A 153 -12.67 26.83 -12.61
CA TRP A 153 -11.27 27.17 -12.37
C TRP A 153 -10.89 27.12 -10.88
N HIS A 154 -11.83 27.39 -9.96
CA HIS A 154 -11.61 27.21 -8.52
C HIS A 154 -11.32 25.74 -8.19
N LEU A 155 -12.02 24.80 -8.86
CA LEU A 155 -11.82 23.36 -8.66
C LEU A 155 -10.44 22.91 -9.18
N PHE A 156 -9.97 23.48 -10.28
CA PHE A 156 -8.60 23.25 -10.76
C PHE A 156 -7.54 23.83 -9.81
N ALA A 157 -7.73 25.07 -9.35
CA ALA A 157 -6.80 25.70 -8.40
C ALA A 157 -6.71 24.89 -7.10
N VAL A 158 -7.86 24.47 -6.55
CA VAL A 158 -7.92 23.61 -5.37
C VAL A 158 -7.27 22.24 -5.63
N ALA A 159 -7.52 21.62 -6.78
CA ALA A 159 -6.89 20.35 -7.15
C ALA A 159 -5.36 20.46 -7.17
N VAL A 160 -4.81 21.48 -7.85
CA VAL A 160 -3.36 21.73 -7.90
C VAL A 160 -2.80 22.00 -6.50
N CYS A 161 -3.47 22.83 -5.69
CA CYS A 161 -3.07 23.08 -4.31
C CYS A 161 -3.02 21.79 -3.48
N PHE A 162 -4.04 20.94 -3.56
CA PHE A 162 -4.03 19.63 -2.91
C PHE A 162 -2.89 18.75 -3.42
N GLY A 163 -2.60 18.75 -4.71
CA GLY A 163 -1.47 18.01 -5.27
C GLY A 163 -0.13 18.48 -4.71
N VAL A 164 0.07 19.80 -4.61
CA VAL A 164 1.29 20.37 -4.01
C VAL A 164 1.39 19.97 -2.55
N ILE A 165 0.31 20.11 -1.77
CA ILE A 165 0.30 19.76 -0.35
C ILE A 165 0.61 18.26 -0.15
N ASN A 166 -0.02 17.38 -0.93
CA ASN A 166 0.20 15.93 -0.85
C ASN A 166 1.63 15.53 -1.22
N ALA A 167 2.29 16.28 -2.10
CA ALA A 167 3.69 16.04 -2.45
C ALA A 167 4.64 16.09 -1.24
N PHE A 168 4.31 16.90 -0.23
CA PHE A 168 5.06 17.00 1.03
C PHE A 168 4.45 16.11 2.12
N ASP A 169 3.12 16.03 2.20
CA ASP A 169 2.42 15.30 3.26
C ASP A 169 2.70 13.79 3.20
N ILE A 170 2.55 13.17 2.01
CA ILE A 170 2.72 11.72 1.85
C ILE A 170 4.09 11.23 2.31
N PRO A 171 5.24 11.78 1.82
CA PRO A 171 6.55 11.32 2.27
C PRO A 171 6.80 11.60 3.75
N ALA A 172 6.41 12.77 4.27
CA ALA A 172 6.54 13.11 5.69
C ALA A 172 5.75 12.12 6.57
N ARG A 173 4.54 11.75 6.13
CA ARG A 173 3.66 10.81 6.83
C ARG A 173 4.26 9.41 6.89
N GLN A 174 4.76 8.91 5.76
CA GLN A 174 5.39 7.58 5.68
C GLN A 174 6.63 7.51 6.58
N ALA A 175 7.45 8.57 6.57
CA ALA A 175 8.65 8.66 7.39
C ALA A 175 8.35 8.84 8.90
N PHE A 176 7.15 9.32 9.25
CA PHE A 176 6.73 9.54 10.63
C PHE A 176 6.18 8.30 11.33
N VAL A 177 5.65 7.31 10.59
CA VAL A 177 5.12 6.06 11.17
C VAL A 177 6.14 5.34 12.06
N PRO A 178 7.40 5.10 11.61
CA PRO A 178 8.43 4.48 12.45
C PRO A 178 8.74 5.27 13.73
N ASP A 179 8.63 6.60 13.70
CA ASP A 179 8.91 7.46 14.85
C ASP A 179 7.84 7.31 15.96
N MET A 180 6.64 6.83 15.63
CA MET A 180 5.53 6.68 16.57
C MET A 180 5.48 5.32 17.27
N VAL A 181 5.90 4.24 16.61
CA VAL A 181 5.74 2.86 17.10
C VAL A 181 7.06 2.10 17.34
N GLY A 182 8.18 2.65 16.87
CA GLY A 182 9.46 1.95 16.89
C GLY A 182 9.56 0.85 15.83
N ARG A 183 10.73 0.21 15.73
CA ARG A 183 10.99 -0.79 14.66
C ARG A 183 10.23 -2.10 14.88
N ASP A 184 10.06 -2.51 16.13
CA ASP A 184 9.46 -3.81 16.47
C ASP A 184 7.97 -3.91 16.10
N ASP A 185 7.28 -2.77 16.07
CA ASP A 185 5.84 -2.68 15.79
C ASP A 185 5.52 -2.08 14.42
N LEU A 186 6.54 -1.77 13.61
CA LEU A 186 6.39 -1.10 12.33
C LEU A 186 5.51 -1.89 11.34
N ILE A 187 5.70 -3.20 11.25
CA ILE A 187 4.92 -4.07 10.35
C ILE A 187 3.43 -4.04 10.73
N ASN A 188 3.13 -4.08 12.04
CA ASN A 188 1.76 -3.99 12.53
C ASN A 188 1.14 -2.61 12.25
N ALA A 189 1.91 -1.53 12.42
CA ALA A 189 1.46 -0.18 12.09
C ALA A 189 1.18 0.01 10.59
N ILE A 190 2.00 -0.56 9.71
CA ILE A 190 1.78 -0.55 8.26
C ILE A 190 0.50 -1.31 7.89
N ALA A 191 0.26 -2.47 8.51
CA ALA A 191 -0.96 -3.24 8.31
C ALA A 191 -2.21 -2.44 8.74
N LEU A 192 -2.17 -1.82 9.92
CA LEU A 192 -3.26 -0.97 10.41
C LEU A 192 -3.49 0.25 9.51
N ASN A 193 -2.43 0.89 9.02
CA ASN A 193 -2.55 2.02 8.09
C ASN A 193 -3.24 1.60 6.77
N SER A 194 -2.95 0.39 6.29
CA SER A 194 -3.63 -0.17 5.11
C SER A 194 -5.12 -0.43 5.37
N SER A 195 -5.46 -0.98 6.53
CA SER A 195 -6.86 -1.17 6.96
C SER A 195 -7.60 0.17 7.08
N MET A 196 -6.94 1.18 7.64
CA MET A 196 -7.47 2.54 7.77
C MET A 196 -7.81 3.15 6.41
N PHE A 197 -6.90 3.06 5.45
CA PHE A 197 -7.10 3.60 4.10
C PHE A 197 -8.25 2.90 3.36
N ASN A 198 -8.32 1.56 3.41
CA ASN A 198 -9.39 0.80 2.78
C ASN A 198 -10.75 1.03 3.47
N GLY A 199 -10.76 1.14 4.81
CA GLY A 199 -11.96 1.49 5.56
C GLY A 199 -12.49 2.87 5.18
N ALA A 200 -11.62 3.88 5.13
CA ALA A 200 -11.98 5.23 4.70
C ALA A 200 -12.51 5.26 3.26
N ARG A 201 -11.97 4.43 2.36
CA ARG A 201 -12.43 4.29 0.98
C ARG A 201 -13.83 3.68 0.86
N ILE A 202 -14.32 2.97 1.86
CA ILE A 202 -15.71 2.48 1.94
C ILE A 202 -16.63 3.53 2.53
N VAL A 203 -16.23 4.06 3.69
CA VAL A 203 -17.08 4.94 4.51
C VAL A 203 -17.23 6.31 3.85
N GLY A 204 -16.14 6.87 3.31
CA GLY A 204 -16.13 8.21 2.71
C GLY A 204 -17.13 8.38 1.56
N PRO A 205 -17.11 7.55 0.50
CA PRO A 205 -18.07 7.65 -0.59
C PRO A 205 -19.52 7.41 -0.18
N ALA A 206 -19.76 6.51 0.78
CA ALA A 206 -21.11 6.27 1.30
C ALA A 206 -21.66 7.52 2.00
N ILE A 207 -20.87 8.17 2.85
CA ILE A 207 -21.24 9.44 3.49
C ILE A 207 -21.43 10.53 2.42
N ALA A 208 -20.53 10.61 1.43
CA ALA A 208 -20.62 11.62 0.37
C ALA A 208 -21.94 11.51 -0.40
N GLY A 209 -22.34 10.32 -0.82
CA GLY A 209 -23.56 10.15 -1.61
C GLY A 209 -24.79 10.64 -0.88
N VAL A 210 -24.92 10.32 0.42
CA VAL A 210 -26.01 10.78 1.28
C VAL A 210 -25.93 12.28 1.54
N LEU A 211 -24.75 12.78 1.94
CA LEU A 211 -24.59 14.18 2.34
C LEU A 211 -24.76 15.13 1.16
N VAL A 212 -24.24 14.79 -0.02
CA VAL A 212 -24.47 15.55 -1.26
C VAL A 212 -25.95 15.57 -1.62
N ALA A 213 -26.66 14.45 -1.47
CA ALA A 213 -28.08 14.38 -1.81
C ALA A 213 -28.96 15.19 -0.85
N LEU A 214 -28.60 15.27 0.43
CA LEU A 214 -29.41 15.94 1.46
C LEU A 214 -29.12 17.42 1.59
N VAL A 215 -27.85 17.81 1.59
CA VAL A 215 -27.42 19.17 1.91
C VAL A 215 -26.48 19.78 0.87
N GLY A 216 -26.02 19.01 -0.12
CA GLY A 216 -25.16 19.48 -1.20
C GLY A 216 -23.66 19.28 -0.95
N GLU A 217 -22.86 19.56 -1.98
CA GLU A 217 -21.43 19.27 -2.03
C GLU A 217 -20.60 20.14 -1.07
N GLY A 218 -21.03 21.40 -0.88
CA GLY A 218 -20.33 22.36 -0.03
C GLY A 218 -20.18 21.91 1.43
N TRP A 219 -21.20 21.24 1.97
CA TRP A 219 -21.15 20.68 3.33
C TRP A 219 -20.23 19.46 3.44
N CYS A 220 -20.06 18.69 2.37
CA CYS A 220 -19.05 17.63 2.33
C CYS A 220 -17.64 18.23 2.47
N PHE A 221 -17.37 19.32 1.77
CA PHE A 221 -16.08 20.02 1.87
C PHE A 221 -15.88 20.64 3.25
N PHE A 222 -16.94 21.21 3.85
CA PHE A 222 -16.88 21.74 5.21
C PHE A 222 -16.58 20.65 6.24
N VAL A 223 -17.29 19.52 6.18
CA VAL A 223 -17.05 18.37 7.07
C VAL A 223 -15.65 17.81 6.88
N ASN A 224 -15.14 17.75 5.64
CA ASN A 224 -13.74 17.39 5.41
C ASN A 224 -12.77 18.39 6.02
N ALA A 225 -13.02 19.69 5.89
CA ALA A 225 -12.19 20.73 6.50
C ALA A 225 -12.12 20.54 8.03
N VAL A 226 -13.26 20.33 8.68
CA VAL A 226 -13.34 20.03 10.13
C VAL A 226 -12.63 18.72 10.48
N SER A 227 -12.67 17.71 9.61
CA SER A 227 -12.02 16.41 9.85
C SER A 227 -10.50 16.53 10.04
N PHE A 228 -9.85 17.53 9.41
CA PHE A 228 -8.42 17.80 9.60
C PHE A 228 -8.08 18.25 11.02
N ILE A 229 -9.02 18.84 11.76
CA ILE A 229 -8.82 19.21 13.16
C ILE A 229 -8.48 17.97 14.00
N ALA A 230 -9.10 16.82 13.71
CA ALA A 230 -8.86 15.58 14.45
C ALA A 230 -7.39 15.11 14.33
N VAL A 231 -6.83 15.12 13.13
CA VAL A 231 -5.41 14.77 12.93
C VAL A 231 -4.48 15.83 13.50
N ILE A 232 -4.78 17.11 13.33
CA ILE A 232 -3.96 18.21 13.87
C ILE A 232 -3.92 18.13 15.40
N ALA A 233 -5.07 17.96 16.05
CA ALA A 233 -5.16 17.78 17.50
C ALA A 233 -4.38 16.54 17.96
N GLY A 234 -4.51 15.41 17.24
CA GLY A 234 -3.73 14.21 17.50
C GLY A 234 -2.23 14.50 17.45
N LEU A 235 -1.75 15.16 16.39
CA LEU A 235 -0.35 15.57 16.23
C LEU A 235 0.11 16.56 17.32
N LEU A 236 -0.73 17.49 17.76
CA LEU A 236 -0.40 18.45 18.82
C LEU A 236 -0.32 17.80 20.22
N LEU A 237 -1.11 16.75 20.46
CA LEU A 237 -1.13 16.02 21.73
C LEU A 237 0.00 14.97 21.84
N MET A 238 0.70 14.66 20.75
CA MET A 238 1.83 13.74 20.77
C MET A 238 3.03 14.31 21.54
N GLN A 239 3.68 13.44 22.29
CA GLN A 239 4.96 13.70 22.94
C GLN A 239 6.02 12.89 22.20
N LEU A 240 6.84 13.59 21.42
CA LEU A 240 7.89 13.01 20.61
C LEU A 240 9.19 13.74 20.89
N THR A 241 10.26 12.99 21.09
CA THR A 241 11.61 13.56 21.03
C THR A 241 11.96 13.78 19.55
N PRO A 242 12.35 14.99 19.13
CA PRO A 242 12.70 15.23 17.73
C PRO A 242 13.89 14.35 17.32
N ILE A 243 13.70 13.46 16.35
CA ILE A 243 14.78 12.67 15.76
C ILE A 243 14.97 13.17 14.33
N VAL A 244 15.95 14.05 14.13
CA VAL A 244 16.38 14.45 12.79
C VAL A 244 17.39 13.41 12.31
N ARG A 245 16.94 12.46 11.47
CA ARG A 245 17.84 11.49 10.83
C ARG A 245 18.29 12.05 9.49
N HIS A 246 19.61 12.18 9.32
CA HIS A 246 20.19 12.53 8.04
C HIS A 246 20.21 11.28 7.15
N HIS A 247 19.38 11.26 6.11
CA HIS A 247 19.55 10.31 5.03
C HIS A 247 20.49 10.92 3.97
N THR A 248 21.58 10.22 3.70
CA THR A 248 22.57 10.58 2.68
C THR A 248 22.29 9.77 1.41
N GLY A 249 21.66 10.39 0.41
CA GLY A 249 21.48 9.80 -0.92
C GLY A 249 20.54 10.62 -1.81
N SER A 250 20.79 10.66 -3.13
CA SER A 250 19.92 11.33 -4.10
C SER A 250 18.69 10.47 -4.39
N ALA A 251 17.49 11.04 -4.25
CA ALA A 251 16.22 10.37 -4.61
C ALA A 251 16.18 9.96 -6.09
N LEU A 252 16.79 10.75 -6.96
CA LEU A 252 16.88 10.47 -8.39
C LEU A 252 17.85 9.32 -8.68
N GLU A 253 19.00 9.26 -8.01
CA GLU A 253 19.93 8.13 -8.16
C GLU A 253 19.29 6.82 -7.70
N ASN A 254 18.59 6.85 -6.56
CA ASN A 254 17.83 5.69 -6.06
C ASN A 254 16.71 5.26 -7.02
N LEU A 255 16.03 6.20 -7.70
CA LEU A 255 15.03 5.89 -8.73
C LEU A 255 15.66 5.26 -9.98
N VAL A 256 16.78 5.82 -10.46
CA VAL A 256 17.49 5.31 -11.64
C VAL A 256 18.02 3.90 -11.37
N GLU A 257 18.60 3.66 -10.20
CA GLU A 257 19.11 2.35 -9.80
C GLU A 257 17.97 1.34 -9.62
N GLY A 258 16.84 1.74 -9.02
CA GLY A 258 15.63 0.92 -8.95
C GLY A 258 15.07 0.58 -10.32
N PHE A 259 15.06 1.55 -11.25
CA PHE A 259 14.63 1.34 -12.63
C PHE A 259 15.57 0.39 -13.39
N HIS A 260 16.88 0.55 -13.22
CA HIS A 260 17.87 -0.36 -13.79
C HIS A 260 17.67 -1.79 -13.28
N PHE A 261 17.54 -1.99 -11.97
CA PHE A 261 17.31 -3.32 -11.41
C PHE A 261 15.99 -3.95 -11.92
N THR A 262 14.89 -3.18 -11.87
CA THR A 262 13.56 -3.68 -12.28
C THR A 262 13.50 -4.03 -13.76
N THR A 263 14.22 -3.32 -14.63
CA THR A 263 14.27 -3.61 -16.06
C THR A 263 15.08 -4.86 -16.39
N HIS A 264 16.03 -5.26 -15.54
CA HIS A 264 16.85 -6.45 -15.72
C HIS A 264 16.28 -7.71 -15.05
N THR A 265 15.42 -7.56 -14.04
CA THR A 265 14.78 -8.70 -13.36
C THR A 265 13.41 -9.02 -13.96
N ALA A 266 13.33 -10.00 -14.84
CA ALA A 266 12.15 -10.28 -15.66
C ALA A 266 10.84 -10.53 -14.88
N PRO A 267 10.80 -11.27 -13.74
CA PRO A 267 9.58 -11.42 -12.94
C PRO A 267 9.04 -10.10 -12.38
N ILE A 268 9.94 -9.23 -11.91
CA ILE A 268 9.58 -7.93 -11.34
C ILE A 268 9.10 -6.99 -12.46
N ARG A 269 9.82 -6.95 -13.58
CA ARG A 269 9.41 -6.18 -14.77
C ARG A 269 8.01 -6.53 -15.22
N ALA A 270 7.69 -7.82 -15.31
CA ALA A 270 6.39 -8.29 -15.75
C ALA A 270 5.26 -7.87 -14.78
N LEU A 271 5.50 -7.96 -13.47
CA LEU A 271 4.55 -7.49 -12.45
C LEU A 271 4.31 -5.98 -12.53
N LEU A 272 5.38 -5.20 -12.67
CA LEU A 272 5.30 -3.74 -12.75
C LEU A 272 4.62 -3.26 -14.03
N LEU A 273 4.88 -3.90 -15.18
CA LEU A 273 4.20 -3.59 -16.44
C LEU A 273 2.71 -3.93 -16.37
N LEU A 274 2.36 -5.09 -15.81
CA LEU A 274 0.95 -5.46 -15.61
C LEU A 274 0.24 -4.44 -14.71
N LEU A 275 0.88 -4.05 -13.61
CA LEU A 275 0.36 -3.02 -12.71
C LEU A 275 0.19 -1.66 -13.40
N GLY A 276 1.18 -1.24 -14.19
CA GLY A 276 1.11 0.00 -14.96
C GLY A 276 -0.04 0.00 -15.96
N VAL A 277 -0.27 -1.09 -16.69
CA VAL A 277 -1.41 -1.22 -17.62
C VAL A 277 -2.75 -1.16 -16.87
N MET A 278 -2.85 -1.88 -15.74
CA MET A 278 -4.06 -1.86 -14.90
C MET A 278 -4.37 -0.46 -14.36
N SER A 279 -3.35 0.28 -13.93
CA SER A 279 -3.49 1.67 -13.49
C SER A 279 -3.82 2.64 -14.62
N LEU A 280 -3.24 2.45 -15.79
CA LEU A 280 -3.45 3.32 -16.95
C LEU A 280 -4.83 3.11 -17.59
N MET A 281 -5.25 1.85 -17.76
CA MET A 281 -6.43 1.50 -18.55
C MET A 281 -7.64 1.14 -17.69
N GLY A 282 -7.40 0.62 -16.49
CA GLY A 282 -8.46 0.08 -15.64
C GLY A 282 -8.98 1.06 -14.60
N MET A 283 -8.09 1.63 -13.78
CA MET A 283 -8.43 2.59 -12.70
C MET A 283 -9.30 3.79 -13.11
N PRO A 284 -9.23 4.31 -14.35
CA PRO A 284 -10.06 5.45 -14.72
C PRO A 284 -11.58 5.23 -14.65
N TYR A 285 -12.05 3.99 -14.45
CA TYR A 285 -13.47 3.72 -14.15
C TYR A 285 -13.99 4.53 -12.95
N VAL A 286 -13.13 4.82 -11.96
CA VAL A 286 -13.47 5.66 -10.79
C VAL A 286 -13.81 7.08 -11.20
N VAL A 287 -13.03 7.67 -12.12
CA VAL A 287 -13.21 9.04 -12.61
C VAL A 287 -14.46 9.16 -13.48
N LEU A 288 -14.79 8.11 -14.23
CA LEU A 288 -15.97 8.06 -15.10
C LEU A 288 -17.27 7.72 -14.34
N MET A 289 -17.16 7.32 -13.07
CA MET A 289 -18.30 6.85 -12.25
C MET A 289 -19.48 7.83 -12.15
N PRO A 290 -19.28 9.17 -12.04
CA PRO A 290 -20.41 10.12 -12.01
C PRO A 290 -21.35 10.00 -13.22
N ILE A 291 -20.79 9.72 -14.40
CA ILE A 291 -21.57 9.56 -15.64
C ILE A 291 -22.38 8.26 -15.61
N PHE A 292 -21.81 7.18 -15.07
CA PHE A 292 -22.54 5.93 -14.84
C PHE A 292 -23.70 6.14 -13.88
N ALA A 293 -23.46 6.85 -12.78
CA ALA A 293 -24.49 7.13 -11.78
C ALA A 293 -25.65 7.94 -12.38
N GLU A 294 -25.37 9.03 -13.10
CA GLU A 294 -26.41 9.95 -13.60
C GLU A 294 -26.99 9.54 -14.95
N LYS A 295 -26.15 9.38 -15.99
CA LYS A 295 -26.63 9.21 -17.38
C LYS A 295 -27.04 7.78 -17.71
N ILE A 296 -26.38 6.79 -17.13
CA ILE A 296 -26.59 5.37 -17.49
C ILE A 296 -27.64 4.75 -16.57
N LEU A 297 -27.53 5.01 -15.27
CA LEU A 297 -28.42 4.43 -14.26
C LEU A 297 -29.58 5.35 -13.86
N GLY A 298 -29.64 6.58 -14.39
CA GLY A 298 -30.71 7.54 -14.09
C GLY A 298 -30.75 8.01 -12.64
N GLY A 299 -29.61 7.91 -11.94
CA GLY A 299 -29.49 8.18 -10.51
C GLY A 299 -28.95 9.58 -10.21
N ASN A 300 -28.43 9.73 -8.99
CA ASN A 300 -27.89 11.00 -8.47
C ASN A 300 -26.60 10.76 -7.66
N SER A 301 -26.20 11.73 -6.85
CA SER A 301 -25.03 11.62 -5.98
C SER A 301 -25.09 10.44 -5.00
N ALA A 302 -26.28 10.06 -4.53
CA ALA A 302 -26.46 8.88 -3.68
C ALA A 302 -26.13 7.60 -4.45
N THR A 303 -26.58 7.51 -5.71
CA THR A 303 -26.21 6.41 -6.63
C THR A 303 -24.70 6.32 -6.79
N LEU A 304 -24.00 7.44 -7.00
CA LEU A 304 -22.53 7.47 -7.06
C LEU A 304 -21.90 6.92 -5.77
N GLY A 305 -22.42 7.33 -4.60
CA GLY A 305 -21.97 6.84 -3.30
C GLY A 305 -22.16 5.33 -3.14
N TYR A 306 -23.31 4.79 -3.55
CA TYR A 306 -23.59 3.34 -3.50
C TYR A 306 -22.67 2.54 -4.42
N LEU A 307 -22.42 3.01 -5.65
CA LEU A 307 -21.52 2.36 -6.60
C LEU A 307 -20.08 2.31 -6.06
N MET A 308 -19.58 3.45 -5.57
CA MET A 308 -18.25 3.54 -4.97
C MET A 308 -18.13 2.66 -3.70
N GLY A 309 -19.17 2.67 -2.86
CA GLY A 309 -19.24 1.83 -1.66
C GLY A 309 -19.19 0.34 -1.99
N ALA A 310 -19.92 -0.12 -3.02
CA ALA A 310 -19.90 -1.51 -3.46
C ALA A 310 -18.49 -1.97 -3.91
N SER A 311 -17.78 -1.12 -4.65
CA SER A 311 -16.37 -1.37 -5.00
C SER A 311 -15.47 -1.42 -3.77
N GLY A 312 -15.70 -0.55 -2.78
CA GLY A 312 -14.99 -0.61 -1.50
C GLY A 312 -15.23 -1.92 -0.74
N VAL A 313 -16.47 -2.40 -0.66
CA VAL A 313 -16.81 -3.69 -0.02
C VAL A 313 -16.03 -4.84 -0.66
N GLY A 314 -15.97 -4.89 -1.99
CA GLY A 314 -15.16 -5.87 -2.71
C GLY A 314 -13.69 -5.83 -2.32
N ALA A 315 -13.11 -4.62 -2.23
CA ALA A 315 -11.72 -4.44 -1.82
C ALA A 315 -11.46 -4.90 -0.38
N LEU A 316 -12.39 -4.66 0.56
CA LEU A 316 -12.27 -5.16 1.93
C LEU A 316 -12.32 -6.69 2.00
N ILE A 317 -13.24 -7.32 1.26
CA ILE A 317 -13.30 -8.80 1.16
C ILE A 317 -11.96 -9.34 0.65
N ALA A 318 -11.39 -8.75 -0.40
CA ALA A 318 -10.09 -9.13 -0.94
C ALA A 318 -8.96 -8.98 0.09
N ALA A 319 -8.94 -7.88 0.85
CA ALA A 319 -7.95 -7.67 1.91
C ALA A 319 -8.03 -8.76 2.99
N LEU A 320 -9.25 -9.13 3.42
CA LEU A 320 -9.47 -10.20 4.40
C LEU A 320 -9.06 -11.57 3.85
N VAL A 321 -9.41 -11.87 2.60
CA VAL A 321 -9.01 -13.12 1.91
C VAL A 321 -7.48 -13.23 1.83
N LEU A 322 -6.79 -12.13 1.52
CA LEU A 322 -5.33 -12.13 1.44
C LEU A 322 -4.67 -12.23 2.82
N ALA A 323 -5.25 -11.59 3.85
CA ALA A 323 -4.76 -11.65 5.22
C ALA A 323 -4.86 -13.07 5.82
N ALA A 324 -5.85 -13.85 5.42
CA ALA A 324 -6.01 -15.24 5.84
C ALA A 324 -4.99 -16.21 5.20
N ARG A 325 -4.10 -15.72 4.33
CA ARG A 325 -3.19 -16.56 3.55
C ARG A 325 -1.79 -16.58 4.15
N GLU A 326 -1.32 -17.76 4.50
CA GLU A 326 0.00 -17.94 5.14
C GLU A 326 1.17 -18.08 4.14
N LYS A 327 0.90 -18.49 2.89
CA LYS A 327 1.95 -18.84 1.91
C LYS A 327 2.00 -17.88 0.73
N VAL A 328 3.22 -17.44 0.39
CA VAL A 328 3.52 -16.61 -0.80
C VAL A 328 3.39 -17.41 -2.12
N PHE A 329 3.38 -18.73 -2.05
CA PHE A 329 3.27 -19.59 -3.23
C PHE A 329 1.92 -19.43 -3.96
N GLY A 330 1.99 -19.30 -5.29
CA GLY A 330 0.81 -19.19 -6.15
C GLY A 330 0.18 -17.79 -6.23
N LEU A 331 0.75 -16.77 -5.55
CA LEU A 331 0.28 -15.39 -5.71
C LEU A 331 0.40 -14.92 -7.18
N GLY A 332 1.38 -15.39 -7.94
CA GLY A 332 1.50 -15.03 -9.36
C GLY A 332 0.28 -15.46 -10.20
N THR A 333 -0.32 -16.62 -9.90
CA THR A 333 -1.55 -17.07 -10.55
C THR A 333 -2.75 -16.22 -10.13
N TRP A 334 -2.79 -15.80 -8.85
CA TRP A 334 -3.81 -14.87 -8.36
C TRP A 334 -3.71 -13.50 -9.01
N VAL A 335 -2.50 -12.97 -9.20
CA VAL A 335 -2.28 -11.71 -9.92
C VAL A 335 -2.82 -11.80 -11.35
N ALA A 336 -2.51 -12.88 -12.07
CA ALA A 336 -2.99 -13.10 -13.44
C ALA A 336 -4.53 -13.22 -13.49
N ALA A 337 -5.10 -14.06 -12.63
CA ALA A 337 -6.54 -14.30 -12.55
C ALA A 337 -7.30 -13.03 -12.12
N ALA A 338 -6.75 -12.26 -11.19
CA ALA A 338 -7.32 -11.00 -10.73
C ALA A 338 -7.25 -9.92 -11.82
N ALA A 339 -6.16 -9.82 -12.59
CA ALA A 339 -6.08 -8.89 -13.71
C ALA A 339 -7.14 -9.19 -14.79
N ALA A 340 -7.29 -10.46 -15.17
CA ALA A 340 -8.32 -10.89 -16.10
C ALA A 340 -9.74 -10.70 -15.52
N GLY A 341 -9.96 -11.11 -14.28
CA GLY A 341 -11.24 -10.97 -13.58
C GLY A 341 -11.66 -9.52 -13.41
N PHE A 342 -10.72 -8.61 -13.18
CA PHE A 342 -10.95 -7.18 -13.13
C PHE A 342 -11.44 -6.64 -14.48
N GLY A 343 -10.75 -6.97 -15.56
CA GLY A 343 -11.16 -6.57 -16.90
C GLY A 343 -12.52 -7.14 -17.32
N ILE A 344 -12.80 -8.41 -17.00
CA ILE A 344 -14.12 -9.03 -17.24
C ILE A 344 -15.20 -8.29 -16.46
N SER A 345 -14.96 -8.03 -15.18
CA SER A 345 -15.93 -7.34 -14.31
C SER A 345 -16.18 -5.91 -14.78
N LEU A 346 -15.15 -5.19 -15.26
CA LEU A 346 -15.30 -3.86 -15.87
C LEU A 346 -16.13 -3.89 -17.15
N ILE A 347 -15.93 -4.87 -18.03
CA ILE A 347 -16.72 -5.02 -19.26
C ILE A 347 -18.18 -5.30 -18.90
N LEU A 348 -18.44 -6.24 -17.99
CA LEU A 348 -19.80 -6.56 -17.54
C LEU A 348 -20.49 -5.35 -16.91
N PHE A 349 -19.76 -4.60 -16.07
CA PHE A 349 -20.26 -3.36 -15.48
C PHE A 349 -20.55 -2.30 -16.55
N ALA A 350 -19.65 -2.13 -17.53
CA ALA A 350 -19.82 -1.17 -18.61
C ALA A 350 -21.07 -1.44 -19.47
N LEU A 351 -21.46 -2.71 -19.62
CA LEU A 351 -22.65 -3.13 -20.36
C LEU A 351 -23.94 -3.07 -19.53
N SER A 352 -23.84 -2.85 -18.23
CA SER A 352 -24.99 -2.86 -17.32
C SER A 352 -25.73 -1.52 -17.33
N ASN A 353 -27.05 -1.59 -17.52
CA ASN A 353 -27.97 -0.45 -17.41
C ASN A 353 -28.89 -0.56 -16.19
N GLN A 354 -28.69 -1.57 -15.33
CA GLN A 354 -29.54 -1.83 -14.17
C GLN A 354 -28.78 -1.48 -12.89
N PHE A 355 -29.39 -0.69 -11.99
CA PHE A 355 -28.73 -0.18 -10.79
C PHE A 355 -28.20 -1.31 -9.89
N TRP A 356 -29.08 -2.25 -9.51
CA TRP A 356 -28.73 -3.36 -8.62
C TRP A 356 -27.68 -4.29 -9.22
N LEU A 357 -27.76 -4.55 -10.53
CA LEU A 357 -26.77 -5.36 -11.24
C LEU A 357 -25.41 -4.65 -11.25
N SER A 358 -25.39 -3.35 -11.51
CA SER A 358 -24.16 -2.54 -11.51
C SER A 358 -23.51 -2.51 -10.13
N MET A 359 -24.31 -2.39 -9.07
CA MET A 359 -23.83 -2.47 -7.69
C MET A 359 -23.21 -3.83 -7.39
N LEU A 360 -23.88 -4.93 -7.80
CA LEU A 360 -23.36 -6.29 -7.64
C LEU A 360 -22.06 -6.51 -8.42
N LEU A 361 -21.97 -5.99 -9.64
CA LEU A 361 -20.79 -6.11 -10.51
C LEU A 361 -19.60 -5.27 -10.04
N LEU A 362 -19.82 -4.20 -9.26
CA LEU A 362 -18.72 -3.41 -8.70
C LEU A 362 -18.02 -4.10 -7.52
N VAL A 363 -18.67 -5.05 -6.85
CA VAL A 363 -18.02 -5.88 -5.82
C VAL A 363 -16.85 -6.69 -6.39
N PRO A 364 -16.99 -7.49 -7.46
CA PRO A 364 -15.86 -8.20 -8.05
C PRO A 364 -14.83 -7.24 -8.69
N VAL A 365 -15.23 -6.07 -9.21
CA VAL A 365 -14.28 -5.03 -9.64
C VAL A 365 -13.35 -4.62 -8.49
N GLY A 366 -13.92 -4.27 -7.33
CA GLY A 366 -13.13 -3.89 -6.16
C GLY A 366 -12.28 -5.04 -5.61
N PHE A 367 -12.84 -6.25 -5.56
CA PHE A 367 -12.14 -7.45 -5.10
C PHE A 367 -10.91 -7.77 -5.94
N THR A 368 -11.10 -7.88 -7.26
CA THR A 368 -10.01 -8.24 -8.19
C THR A 368 -8.94 -7.16 -8.28
N MET A 369 -9.33 -5.88 -8.26
CA MET A 369 -8.38 -4.76 -8.18
C MET A 369 -7.51 -4.87 -6.92
N MET A 370 -8.11 -5.10 -5.75
CA MET A 370 -7.37 -5.17 -4.49
C MET A 370 -6.48 -6.41 -4.40
N ILE A 371 -6.94 -7.57 -4.87
CA ILE A 371 -6.10 -8.77 -4.97
C ILE A 371 -4.91 -8.49 -5.88
N GLN A 372 -5.12 -7.93 -7.07
CA GLN A 372 -4.04 -7.67 -8.01
C GLN A 372 -3.00 -6.72 -7.39
N MET A 373 -3.45 -5.64 -6.75
CA MET A 373 -2.56 -4.64 -6.15
C MET A 373 -1.76 -5.24 -4.99
N ALA A 374 -2.44 -5.83 -4.01
CA ALA A 374 -1.78 -6.33 -2.81
C ALA A 374 -0.91 -7.56 -3.09
N ALA A 375 -1.34 -8.46 -3.99
CA ALA A 375 -0.54 -9.62 -4.39
C ALA A 375 0.72 -9.21 -5.16
N SER A 376 0.60 -8.25 -6.08
CA SER A 376 1.75 -7.73 -6.83
C SER A 376 2.75 -7.05 -5.89
N ASN A 377 2.26 -6.24 -4.96
CA ASN A 377 3.10 -5.61 -3.93
C ASN A 377 3.90 -6.65 -3.13
N THR A 378 3.24 -7.69 -2.62
CA THR A 378 3.89 -8.76 -1.86
C THR A 378 4.92 -9.52 -2.70
N LEU A 379 4.60 -9.87 -3.95
CA LEU A 379 5.53 -10.58 -4.83
C LEU A 379 6.76 -9.75 -5.17
N VAL A 380 6.58 -8.45 -5.43
CA VAL A 380 7.71 -7.54 -5.66
C VAL A 380 8.58 -7.47 -4.42
N GLN A 381 8.00 -7.22 -3.23
CA GLN A 381 8.78 -7.14 -1.99
C GLN A 381 9.52 -8.44 -1.63
N ALA A 382 8.93 -9.60 -1.93
CA ALA A 382 9.52 -10.92 -1.68
C ALA A 382 10.62 -11.30 -2.68
N SER A 383 10.66 -10.64 -3.85
CA SER A 383 11.63 -10.93 -4.91
C SER A 383 12.75 -9.89 -5.00
N VAL A 384 12.83 -8.96 -4.05
CA VAL A 384 13.78 -7.86 -4.07
C VAL A 384 14.72 -7.94 -2.86
N PRO A 385 16.04 -7.78 -3.07
CA PRO A 385 17.02 -7.74 -1.97
C PRO A 385 16.71 -6.58 -1.01
N ASP A 386 16.99 -6.75 0.28
CA ASP A 386 16.69 -5.74 1.30
C ASP A 386 17.27 -4.35 0.95
N VAL A 387 18.49 -4.31 0.41
CA VAL A 387 19.21 -3.09 0.02
C VAL A 387 18.50 -2.34 -1.13
N LEU A 388 17.85 -3.07 -2.04
CA LEU A 388 17.16 -2.51 -3.20
C LEU A 388 15.65 -2.34 -2.99
N ARG A 389 15.08 -2.85 -1.89
CA ARG A 389 13.63 -2.85 -1.64
C ARG A 389 13.02 -1.46 -1.77
N GLY A 390 13.61 -0.45 -1.13
CA GLY A 390 13.11 0.92 -1.20
C GLY A 390 13.12 1.49 -2.63
N ARG A 391 14.17 1.16 -3.40
CA ARG A 391 14.37 1.62 -4.79
C ARG A 391 13.41 0.96 -5.77
N VAL A 392 13.09 -0.33 -5.57
CA VAL A 392 12.11 -1.03 -6.41
C VAL A 392 10.68 -0.62 -6.05
N MET A 393 10.40 -0.39 -4.77
CA MET A 393 9.08 0.03 -4.32
C MET A 393 8.70 1.46 -4.75
N SER A 394 9.68 2.32 -5.04
CA SER A 394 9.41 3.62 -5.66
C SER A 394 8.96 3.47 -7.12
N VAL A 395 9.56 2.55 -7.89
CA VAL A 395 9.11 2.20 -9.26
C VAL A 395 7.70 1.58 -9.21
N TYR A 396 7.42 0.71 -8.24
CA TYR A 396 6.07 0.19 -8.00
C TYR A 396 5.04 1.31 -7.79
N SER A 397 5.35 2.26 -6.91
CA SER A 397 4.48 3.39 -6.62
C SER A 397 4.27 4.28 -7.85
N MET A 398 5.32 4.48 -8.67
CA MET A 398 5.24 5.19 -9.93
C MET A 398 4.32 4.49 -10.94
N MET A 399 4.43 3.17 -11.09
CA MET A 399 3.56 2.40 -11.98
C MET A 399 2.10 2.41 -11.51
N PHE A 400 1.87 2.32 -10.19
CA PHE A 400 0.52 2.26 -9.65
C PHE A 400 -0.18 3.63 -9.61
N MET A 401 0.44 4.61 -8.94
CA MET A 401 -0.15 5.94 -8.73
C MET A 401 0.21 6.92 -9.84
N GLY A 402 1.39 6.82 -10.46
CA GLY A 402 1.83 7.75 -11.51
C GLY A 402 1.13 7.54 -12.85
N MET A 403 0.72 6.31 -13.17
CA MET A 403 0.00 6.00 -14.41
C MET A 403 -1.51 6.29 -14.34
N ALA A 404 -2.11 6.30 -13.14
CA ALA A 404 -3.53 6.58 -12.95
C ALA A 404 -3.99 7.99 -13.42
N PRO A 405 -3.25 9.09 -13.18
CA PRO A 405 -3.55 10.42 -13.71
C PRO A 405 -3.53 10.45 -15.24
N VAL A 406 -2.51 9.83 -15.84
CA VAL A 406 -2.39 9.72 -17.30
C VAL A 406 -3.57 8.94 -17.87
N GLY A 407 -3.94 7.85 -17.20
CA GLY A 407 -5.11 7.04 -17.54
C GLY A 407 -6.42 7.84 -17.45
N SER A 408 -6.56 8.66 -16.42
CA SER A 408 -7.74 9.51 -16.20
C SER A 408 -7.87 10.59 -17.27
N LEU A 409 -6.75 11.17 -17.70
CA LEU A 409 -6.72 12.13 -18.80
C LEU A 409 -7.12 11.46 -20.13
N LEU A 410 -6.50 10.32 -20.44
CA LEU A 410 -6.78 9.55 -21.65
C LEU A 410 -8.22 9.05 -21.69
N SER A 411 -8.70 8.46 -20.60
CA SER A 411 -10.08 7.96 -20.52
C SER A 411 -11.09 9.10 -20.59
N GLY A 412 -10.80 10.26 -19.99
CA GLY A 412 -11.64 11.45 -20.08
C GLY A 412 -11.80 11.91 -21.53
N ALA A 413 -10.69 11.97 -22.28
CA ALA A 413 -10.68 12.34 -23.69
C ALA A 413 -11.41 11.30 -24.57
N VAL A 414 -11.10 10.01 -24.39
CA VAL A 414 -11.73 8.92 -25.16
C VAL A 414 -13.24 8.83 -24.86
N ALA A 415 -13.63 8.95 -23.58
CA ALA A 415 -15.04 8.91 -23.18
C ALA A 415 -15.84 10.10 -23.71
N GLY A 416 -15.19 11.24 -23.97
CA GLY A 416 -15.81 12.37 -24.67
C GLY A 416 -16.22 12.05 -26.11
N VAL A 417 -15.54 11.10 -26.77
CA VAL A 417 -15.78 10.74 -28.18
C VAL A 417 -16.61 9.47 -28.31
N VAL A 418 -16.25 8.39 -27.62
CA VAL A 418 -16.88 7.05 -27.77
C VAL A 418 -17.84 6.70 -26.63
N GLY A 419 -17.98 7.57 -25.64
CA GLY A 419 -18.81 7.36 -24.46
C GLY A 419 -18.11 6.63 -23.31
N ALA A 420 -18.62 6.85 -22.09
CA ALA A 420 -18.09 6.25 -20.87
C ALA A 420 -18.17 4.70 -20.84
N PRO A 421 -19.28 4.04 -21.25
CA PRO A 421 -19.37 2.58 -21.33
C PRO A 421 -18.26 1.97 -22.18
N THR A 422 -18.14 2.43 -23.42
CA THR A 422 -17.14 1.93 -24.38
C THR A 422 -15.72 2.13 -23.86
N THR A 423 -15.45 3.28 -23.23
CA THR A 423 -14.12 3.57 -22.67
C THR A 423 -13.75 2.61 -21.55
N VAL A 424 -14.68 2.34 -20.61
CA VAL A 424 -14.46 1.37 -19.53
C VAL A 424 -14.32 -0.05 -20.07
N ALA A 425 -15.13 -0.42 -21.08
CA ALA A 425 -15.04 -1.73 -21.71
C ALA A 425 -13.69 -1.93 -22.43
N LEU A 426 -13.21 -0.93 -23.18
CA LEU A 426 -11.88 -0.96 -23.82
C LEU A 426 -10.76 -1.08 -22.79
N GLY A 427 -10.86 -0.35 -21.67
CA GLY A 427 -9.96 -0.50 -20.54
C GLY A 427 -9.96 -1.92 -19.98
N GLY A 428 -11.14 -2.51 -19.81
CA GLY A 428 -11.31 -3.90 -19.38
C GLY A 428 -10.69 -4.91 -20.36
N VAL A 429 -10.84 -4.71 -21.67
CA VAL A 429 -10.18 -5.55 -22.70
C VAL A 429 -8.66 -5.47 -22.57
N ALA A 430 -8.09 -4.27 -22.41
CA ALA A 430 -6.66 -4.11 -22.19
C ALA A 430 -6.16 -4.84 -20.93
N CYS A 431 -6.94 -4.79 -19.84
CA CYS A 431 -6.64 -5.54 -18.61
C CYS A 431 -6.68 -7.05 -18.81
N ILE A 432 -7.65 -7.58 -19.58
CA ILE A 432 -7.74 -9.02 -19.91
C ILE A 432 -6.53 -9.44 -20.74
N LEU A 433 -6.18 -8.68 -21.78
CA LEU A 433 -5.04 -8.99 -22.64
C LEU A 433 -3.72 -8.96 -21.85
N ALA A 434 -3.53 -7.96 -20.99
CA ALA A 434 -2.34 -7.87 -20.14
C ALA A 434 -2.28 -9.01 -19.12
N GLY A 435 -3.40 -9.35 -18.47
CA GLY A 435 -3.51 -10.47 -17.55
C GLY A 435 -3.25 -11.82 -18.24
N GLY A 436 -3.80 -12.01 -19.44
CA GLY A 436 -3.58 -13.21 -20.26
C GLY A 436 -2.13 -13.35 -20.72
N TYR A 437 -1.52 -12.26 -21.19
CA TYR A 437 -0.11 -12.23 -21.55
C TYR A 437 0.79 -12.58 -20.34
N PHE A 438 0.50 -12.00 -19.18
CA PHE A 438 1.19 -12.32 -17.94
C PHE A 438 0.99 -13.79 -17.53
N ALA A 439 -0.21 -14.34 -17.68
CA ALA A 439 -0.52 -15.74 -17.39
C ALA A 439 0.30 -16.72 -18.25
N VAL A 440 0.45 -16.42 -19.55
CA VAL A 440 1.24 -17.24 -20.49
C VAL A 440 2.73 -17.21 -20.13
N ARG A 441 3.25 -16.06 -19.69
CA ARG A 441 4.64 -15.92 -19.24
C ARG A 441 4.89 -16.47 -17.84
N LEU A 442 3.84 -16.68 -17.05
CA LEU A 442 3.93 -17.03 -15.64
C LEU A 442 4.79 -18.27 -15.35
N PRO A 443 4.75 -19.38 -16.12
CA PRO A 443 5.63 -20.54 -15.86
C PRO A 443 7.12 -20.17 -15.93
N GLN A 444 7.53 -19.45 -16.98
CA GLN A 444 8.91 -18.98 -17.16
C GLN A 444 9.34 -18.05 -16.02
N LEU A 445 8.46 -17.10 -15.65
CA LEU A 445 8.72 -16.15 -14.56
C LEU A 445 8.77 -16.82 -13.19
N ARG A 446 8.04 -17.93 -12.99
CA ARG A 446 8.06 -18.70 -11.74
C ARG A 446 9.39 -19.41 -11.56
N ASP A 447 9.96 -19.97 -12.62
CA ASP A 447 11.24 -20.68 -12.55
C ASP A 447 12.39 -19.70 -12.25
N GLU A 448 12.42 -18.56 -12.95
CA GLU A 448 13.38 -17.49 -12.70
C GLU A 448 13.22 -16.87 -11.30
N GLY A 449 11.98 -16.58 -10.87
CA GLY A 449 11.70 -16.03 -9.55
C GLY A 449 12.08 -16.97 -8.41
N ARG A 450 11.89 -18.29 -8.60
CA ARG A 450 12.31 -19.29 -7.61
C ARG A 450 13.83 -19.32 -7.45
N ARG A 451 14.58 -19.27 -8.55
CA ARG A 451 16.05 -19.21 -8.52
C ARG A 451 16.53 -17.95 -7.81
N LEU A 452 15.89 -16.81 -8.06
CA LEU A 452 16.22 -15.54 -7.41
C LEU A 452 15.99 -15.59 -5.89
N ILE A 453 14.83 -16.11 -5.44
CA ILE A 453 14.52 -16.23 -4.01
C ILE A 453 15.48 -17.21 -3.31
N VAL A 454 15.80 -18.34 -3.96
CA VAL A 454 16.76 -19.31 -3.41
C VAL A 454 18.17 -18.73 -3.35
N ALA A 455 18.61 -18.00 -4.39
CA ALA A 455 19.89 -17.31 -4.39
C ALA A 455 19.98 -16.29 -3.24
N LEU A 456 18.94 -15.46 -3.06
CA LEU A 456 18.82 -14.51 -1.94
C LEU A 456 18.91 -15.19 -0.56
N GLN A 457 18.31 -16.38 -0.42
CA GLN A 457 18.37 -17.15 0.83
C GLN A 457 19.75 -17.77 1.06
N MET A 458 20.45 -18.18 0.01
CA MET A 458 21.77 -18.82 0.10
C MET A 458 22.90 -17.81 0.37
N THR A 459 22.76 -16.56 -0.07
CA THR A 459 23.79 -15.51 0.10
C THR A 459 23.66 -14.72 1.39
N GLY A 460 22.65 -14.99 2.23
CA GLY A 460 22.39 -14.21 3.44
C GLY A 460 22.12 -12.72 3.17
N GLY A 461 21.83 -12.33 1.93
CA GLY A 461 21.67 -10.94 1.51
C GLY A 461 22.97 -10.19 1.16
N ASP A 462 24.10 -10.88 0.95
CA ASP A 462 25.36 -10.25 0.56
C ASP A 462 25.39 -9.88 -0.95
N PRO A 463 25.48 -8.57 -1.30
CA PRO A 463 25.43 -8.07 -2.67
C PRO A 463 26.61 -8.52 -3.56
N ALA A 464 27.74 -8.93 -2.99
CA ALA A 464 28.90 -9.36 -3.77
C ALA A 464 28.70 -10.72 -4.47
N VAL A 465 27.92 -11.61 -3.84
CA VAL A 465 27.59 -12.93 -4.40
C VAL A 465 26.39 -12.84 -5.36
N GLU A 466 25.55 -11.81 -5.16
CA GLU A 466 24.37 -11.53 -5.98
C GLU A 466 24.73 -11.07 -7.41
N ALA A 467 25.82 -10.30 -7.55
CA ALA A 467 26.38 -9.93 -8.85
C ALA A 467 26.94 -11.13 -9.64
N ALA A 468 27.37 -12.20 -8.96
CA ALA A 468 27.88 -13.41 -9.60
C ALA A 468 26.76 -14.27 -10.25
N TYR A 469 25.54 -14.23 -9.72
CA TYR A 469 24.38 -14.96 -10.28
C TYR A 469 23.66 -14.22 -11.42
N GLN A 470 23.94 -12.93 -11.63
CA GLN A 470 23.41 -12.13 -12.75
C GLN A 470 24.16 -12.34 -14.07
N GLN A 471 25.26 -13.09 -14.08
CA GLN A 471 25.91 -13.46 -15.33
C GLN A 471 25.09 -14.54 -16.07
N PRO A 472 24.86 -14.39 -17.39
CA PRO A 472 24.18 -15.40 -18.16
C PRO A 472 25.01 -16.69 -18.14
N VAL A 473 24.37 -17.81 -17.79
CA VAL A 473 24.92 -19.17 -17.91
C VAL A 473 25.24 -19.44 -19.38
N LEU A 474 26.41 -18.98 -19.83
CA LEU A 474 26.96 -19.24 -21.16
C LEU A 474 28.23 -20.10 -21.10
N THR A 475 28.71 -20.44 -19.91
CA THR A 475 29.78 -21.42 -19.71
C THR A 475 29.27 -22.43 -18.72
N GLY A 476 29.05 -23.67 -19.17
CA GLY A 476 28.54 -24.79 -18.38
C GLY A 476 29.54 -25.29 -17.34
N GLU A 477 29.99 -24.42 -16.45
CA GLU A 477 30.80 -24.77 -15.29
C GLU A 477 30.01 -24.43 -14.03
N GLU A 478 29.66 -25.47 -13.27
CA GLU A 478 29.19 -25.30 -11.89
C GLU A 478 30.25 -24.57 -11.07
N PRO A 479 29.87 -23.66 -10.16
CA PRO A 479 30.83 -23.04 -9.26
C PRO A 479 31.37 -24.11 -8.31
N VAL A 480 32.67 -24.39 -8.42
CA VAL A 480 33.39 -25.25 -7.49
C VAL A 480 33.39 -24.57 -6.13
N MET A 481 32.67 -25.16 -5.18
CA MET A 481 32.73 -24.81 -3.76
C MET A 481 34.08 -25.29 -3.21
N GLU A 482 35.04 -24.39 -3.11
CA GLU A 482 36.29 -24.65 -2.39
C GLU A 482 35.97 -24.75 -0.89
N SER A 483 36.02 -25.98 -0.37
CA SER A 483 35.82 -26.28 1.04
C SER A 483 36.93 -25.62 1.86
N ALA A 484 36.56 -24.63 2.67
CA ALA A 484 37.43 -24.09 3.71
C ALA A 484 37.67 -25.18 4.78
N ASN A 485 38.84 -25.81 4.68
CA ASN A 485 39.50 -26.51 5.78
C ASN A 485 40.85 -25.82 5.97
N ASP A 486 40.94 -25.00 7.02
CA ASP A 486 42.11 -24.85 7.90
C ASP A 486 41.78 -23.91 9.07
#